data_AF-W7SLB7-F1
#
_entry.id   AF-W7SLB7-F1
#
_cell.length_a   1.000
_cell.length_b   1.000
_cell.length_c   1.000
_cell.angle_alpha   90.00
_cell.angle_beta   90.00
_cell.angle_gamma   90.00
#
_symmetry.space_group_name_H-M   'P 1'
#
loop_
_entity.id
_entity.type
_entity.pdbx_description
1 polymer ?
#
loop_
_entity_poly.entity_id
_entity_poly.type
_entity_poly.pdbx_seq_one_letter_code
_entity_poly.pdbx_strand_id
1 'polypeptide(L)' 'MPQVKTLDDLIAEGVQGRHVLVRADLNVPLDGDKITDDGRIRAFLPTARRLTEAGARVVVTAHLGRPKGEPDPKF' A
#
# COMPACT_ATOMS: atom_id res chain seq x y z
N MET A 1 2.56 -20.23 -16.35
CA MET A 1 1.93 -18.98 -15.87
C MET A 1 2.67 -17.83 -16.53
N PRO A 2 2.00 -16.77 -17.00
CA PRO A 2 2.70 -15.60 -17.53
C PRO A 2 3.60 -15.01 -16.44
N GLN A 3 4.80 -14.57 -16.82
CA GLN A 3 5.73 -13.93 -15.91
C GLN A 3 5.16 -12.58 -15.48
N VAL A 4 4.94 -12.40 -14.18
CA VAL A 4 4.45 -11.16 -13.60
C VAL A 4 5.65 -10.24 -13.34
N LYS A 5 5.59 -9.00 -13.84
CA LYS A 5 6.62 -7.99 -13.55
C LYS A 5 6.66 -7.69 -12.05
N THR A 6 7.87 -7.54 -11.53
CA THR A 6 8.15 -7.23 -10.13
C THR A 6 8.30 -5.72 -9.91
N LEU A 7 8.48 -5.33 -8.65
CA LEU A 7 8.83 -3.95 -8.31
C LEU A 7 10.18 -3.52 -8.93
N ASP A 8 11.13 -4.44 -9.01
CA ASP A 8 12.48 -4.17 -9.54
C ASP A 8 12.40 -3.85 -11.02
N ASP A 9 11.60 -4.63 -11.77
CA ASP A 9 11.34 -4.39 -13.19
C ASP A 9 10.70 -3.02 -13.41
N LEU A 10 9.70 -2.67 -12.59
CA LEU A 10 9.02 -1.39 -12.67
C LEU A 10 9.97 -0.21 -12.40
N ILE A 11 10.82 -0.31 -11.37
CA ILE A 11 11.79 0.74 -11.05
C ILE A 11 12.85 0.88 -12.16
N ALA A 12 13.31 -0.24 -12.73
CA ALA A 12 14.27 -0.25 -13.84
C ALA A 12 13.72 0.43 -15.11
N GLU A 13 12.41 0.38 -15.35
CA GLU A 13 11.72 1.10 -16.43
C GLU A 13 11.62 2.63 -16.20
N GLY A 14 12.03 3.10 -15.01
CA GLY A 14 12.05 4.50 -14.61
C GLY A 14 10.70 4.99 -14.10
N VAL A 15 10.63 5.39 -12.82
CA VAL A 15 9.38 5.83 -12.18
C VAL A 15 9.38 7.29 -11.72
N GLN A 16 10.48 8.01 -11.92
CA GLN A 16 10.63 9.40 -11.48
C GLN A 16 9.51 10.30 -12.03
N GLY A 17 8.81 11.01 -11.13
CA GLY A 17 7.69 11.89 -11.44
C GLY A 17 6.38 11.18 -11.81
N ARG A 18 6.38 9.85 -12.00
CA ARG A 18 5.16 9.08 -12.32
C ARG A 18 4.31 8.89 -11.07
N HIS A 19 2.98 8.87 -11.25
CA HIS A 19 2.06 8.42 -10.22
C HIS A 19 1.96 6.89 -10.24
N VAL A 20 2.28 6.24 -9.12
CA VAL A 20 2.22 4.78 -8.97
C VAL A 20 1.15 4.43 -7.95
N LEU A 21 0.07 3.78 -8.41
CA LEU A 21 -0.98 3.26 -7.54
C LEU A 21 -0.53 1.95 -6.92
N VAL A 22 -0.50 1.89 -5.58
CA VAL A 22 -0.15 0.70 -4.82
C VAL A 22 -1.33 0.23 -4.00
N ARG A 23 -1.80 -1.00 -4.27
CA ARG A 23 -2.76 -1.69 -3.42
C ARG A 23 -2.02 -2.33 -2.26
N ALA A 24 -2.13 -1.74 -1.07
CA ALA A 24 -1.48 -2.25 0.14
C ALA A 24 -2.47 -3.03 1.01
N ASP A 25 -1.97 -4.02 1.76
CA ASP A 25 -2.68 -4.59 2.90
C ASP A 25 -2.39 -3.73 4.12
N LEU A 26 -3.32 -2.84 4.46
CA LEU A 26 -3.28 -2.00 5.67
C LEU A 26 -4.45 -2.32 6.60
N ASN A 27 -5.04 -3.51 6.49
CA ASN A 27 -6.14 -3.93 7.35
C ASN A 27 -5.59 -4.37 8.71
N VAL A 28 -5.31 -3.38 9.56
CA VAL A 28 -4.73 -3.54 10.90
C VAL A 28 -5.83 -3.67 11.97
N PRO A 29 -5.57 -4.37 13.08
CA PRO A 29 -6.50 -4.37 14.20
C PRO A 29 -6.55 -2.99 14.87
N LEU A 30 -7.76 -2.57 15.21
CA LEU A 30 -8.05 -1.32 15.91
C LEU A 30 -8.73 -1.59 17.26
N ASP A 31 -8.40 -0.75 18.24
CA ASP A 31 -9.17 -0.52 19.47
C ASP A 31 -9.66 0.92 19.45
N GLY A 32 -10.93 1.13 19.03
CA GLY A 32 -11.43 2.45 18.67
C GLY A 32 -10.69 3.02 17.45
N ASP A 33 -10.05 4.17 17.63
CA ASP A 33 -9.21 4.85 16.64
C ASP A 33 -7.72 4.47 16.74
N LYS A 34 -7.36 3.61 17.70
CA LYS A 34 -5.97 3.24 17.98
C LYS A 34 -5.59 1.93 17.30
N ILE A 35 -4.48 1.96 16.56
CA ILE A 35 -3.84 0.75 16.01
C ILE A 35 -3.21 -0.04 17.16
N THR A 36 -3.54 -1.33 17.26
CA THR A 36 -2.99 -2.23 18.31
C THR A 36 -1.84 -3.10 17.81
N ASP A 37 -1.75 -3.32 16.51
CA ASP A 37 -0.62 -3.98 15.83
C ASP A 37 -0.39 -3.32 14.46
N ASP A 38 0.81 -2.76 14.27
CA ASP A 38 1.23 -2.04 13.08
C ASP A 38 2.03 -2.92 12.09
N GLY A 39 2.12 -4.23 12.32
CA GLY A 39 2.98 -5.14 11.55
C GLY A 39 2.75 -5.07 10.04
N ARG A 40 1.49 -4.91 9.59
CA ARG A 40 1.14 -4.75 8.16
C ARG A 40 1.63 -3.43 7.57
N ILE A 41 1.56 -2.36 8.35
CA ILE A 41 2.10 -1.04 7.94
C ILE A 41 3.61 -1.16 7.77
N ARG A 42 4.30 -1.74 8.75
CA ARG A 42 5.76 -1.96 8.69
C ARG A 42 6.17 -2.86 7.53
N ALA A 43 5.39 -3.89 7.22
CA ALA A 43 5.63 -4.77 6.08
C ALA A 43 5.49 -4.05 4.72
N PHE A 44 4.66 -3.00 4.63
CA PHE A 44 4.51 -2.19 3.42
C PHE A 44 5.64 -1.15 3.24
N LEU A 45 6.26 -0.67 4.33
CA LEU A 45 7.28 0.39 4.29
C LEU A 45 8.40 0.16 3.26
N PRO A 46 8.97 -1.05 3.09
CA PRO A 46 10.02 -1.27 2.09
C PRO A 46 9.57 -0.95 0.65
N THR A 47 8.34 -1.32 0.27
CA THR A 47 7.80 -1.03 -1.06
C THR A 47 7.59 0.47 -1.26
N ALA A 48 7.00 1.15 -0.27
CA ALA A 48 6.77 2.59 -0.33
C ALA A 48 8.10 3.36 -0.45
N ARG A 49 9.07 3.04 0.40
CA ARG A 49 10.40 3.68 0.42
C ARG A 49 11.08 3.56 -0.94
N ARG A 50 11.18 2.34 -1.48
CA ARG A 50 11.83 2.09 -2.77
C ARG A 50 11.21 2.89 -3.93
N LEU A 51 9.89 2.99 -3.98
CA LEU A 51 9.20 3.80 -5.00
C LEU A 51 9.46 5.29 -4.82
N THR A 52 9.36 5.80 -3.59
CA THR A 52 9.59 7.22 -3.30
C THR A 52 11.05 7.63 -3.51
N GLU A 53 12.01 6.79 -3.13
CA GLU A 53 13.45 6.99 -3.34
C GLU A 53 13.80 6.98 -4.83
N ALA A 54 13.09 6.19 -5.64
CA ALA A 54 13.17 6.23 -7.10
C ALA A 54 12.43 7.43 -7.74
N GLY A 55 11.90 8.35 -6.94
CA GLY A 55 11.25 9.58 -7.38
C GLY A 55 9.79 9.43 -7.82
N ALA A 56 9.15 8.29 -7.54
CA ALA A 56 7.74 8.10 -7.84
C ALA A 56 6.83 8.88 -6.87
N ARG A 57 5.67 9.29 -7.36
CA ARG A 57 4.56 9.81 -6.55
C ARG A 57 3.64 8.64 -6.19
N VAL A 58 3.74 8.14 -4.96
CA VAL A 58 3.01 6.94 -4.53
C VAL A 58 1.58 7.30 -4.10
N VAL A 59 0.59 6.63 -4.70
CA VAL A 59 -0.83 6.69 -4.32
C VAL A 59 -1.19 5.36 -3.68
N VAL A 60 -1.63 5.36 -2.43
CA VAL A 60 -1.93 4.12 -1.69
C VAL A 60 -3.44 3.91 -1.63
N THR A 61 -3.87 2.68 -1.90
CA THR A 61 -5.25 2.23 -1.67
C THR A 61 -5.25 0.97 -0.81
N ALA A 62 -6.16 0.92 0.16
CA ALA A 62 -6.32 -0.18 1.10
C ALA A 62 -7.80 -0.44 1.38
N HIS A 63 -8.09 -1.55 2.06
CA HIS A 63 -9.37 -1.72 2.76
C HIS A 63 -9.08 -1.79 4.26
N LEU A 64 -10.09 -1.50 5.07
CA LEU A 64 -10.07 -1.74 6.51
C LEU A 64 -11.38 -2.45 6.89
N GLY A 65 -11.28 -3.48 7.73
CA GLY A 65 -12.45 -4.23 8.20
C GLY A 65 -13.30 -4.86 7.10
N ARG A 66 -14.61 -4.90 7.32
CA ARG A 66 -15.61 -5.50 6.41
C ARG A 66 -16.87 -4.63 6.35
N PRO A 67 -16.84 -3.50 5.62
CA PRO A 67 -17.94 -2.55 5.55
C PRO A 67 -19.16 -3.02 4.73
N LYS A 68 -19.11 -4.25 4.19
CA LYS A 68 -20.22 -4.88 3.43
C LYS A 68 -20.74 -4.08 2.23
N GLY A 69 -19.89 -3.24 1.64
CA GLY A 69 -20.20 -2.50 0.41
C GLY A 69 -20.73 -1.09 0.61
N GLU A 70 -20.96 -0.66 1.86
CA GLU A 70 -21.44 0.69 2.20
C GLU A 70 -20.45 1.41 3.11
N PRO A 71 -20.43 2.76 3.15
CA PRO A 71 -19.60 3.49 4.11
C PRO A 71 -19.99 3.14 5.56
N ASP A 72 -19.03 2.65 6.35
CA ASP A 72 -19.19 2.37 7.78
C ASP A 72 -18.15 3.21 8.54
N PRO A 73 -18.56 4.22 9.34
CA PRO A 73 -17.64 5.10 10.08
C PRO A 73 -16.68 4.38 11.03
N LYS A 74 -16.92 3.10 11.33
CA LYS A 74 -16.00 2.28 12.11
C LYS A 74 -14.71 1.93 11.35
N PHE A 75 -14.70 2.01 10.02
CA PHE A 75 -13.60 1.55 9.16
C PHE A 75 -13.15 2.60 8.15
#